data_AF-A0A250VT46-F1
#
_entry.id   AF-A0A250VT46-F1
#
_cell.length_a   1.000
_cell.length_b   1.000
_cell.length_c   1.000
_cell.angle_alpha   90.00
_cell.angle_beta   90.00
_cell.angle_gamma   90.00
#
_symmetry.space_group_name_H-M   'P 1'
#
loop_
_entity.id
_entity.type
_entity.pdbx_description
1 polymer ?
#
loop_
_entity_poly.entity_id
_entity_poly.type
_entity_poly.pdbx_seq_one_letter_code
_entity_poly.pdbx_strand_id
1 'polypeptide(L)'
;MALPRPAEEERVALCEWLTANGIDPNTVPLHSELSIVDGVIRFEQYILTDDGHKQVDPEHRDTAWTRNATAPCTVAPPAELNIATT
;
A
#
# COMPACT_ATOMS: atom_id res chain seq x y z
N MET A 1 -4.36 -17.77 13.44
CA MET A 1 -3.75 -16.59 14.08
C MET A 1 -4.21 -15.38 13.31
N ALA A 2 -4.97 -14.46 13.92
CA ALA A 2 -5.27 -13.17 13.31
C ALA A 2 -4.06 -12.26 13.56
N LEU A 3 -3.52 -11.63 12.52
CA LEU A 3 -2.50 -10.59 12.70
C LEU A 3 -3.08 -9.51 13.63
N PRO A 4 -2.30 -8.96 14.57
CA PRO A 4 -2.76 -7.81 15.34
C PRO A 4 -3.19 -6.73 14.35
N ARG A 5 -4.41 -6.21 14.51
CA ARG A 5 -4.82 -5.03 13.74
C ARG A 5 -3.76 -3.96 14.00
N PRO A 6 -3.20 -3.32 12.95
CA PRO A 6 -2.28 -2.21 13.16
C PRO A 6 -2.97 -1.21 14.10
N ALA A 7 -2.21 -0.62 15.03
CA ALA A 7 -2.72 0.43 15.88
C ALA A 7 -3.35 1.51 14.98
N GLU A 8 -4.45 2.12 15.42
CA GLU A 8 -5.14 3.12 14.61
C GLU A 8 -4.20 4.26 14.18
N GLU A 9 -3.21 4.57 15.03
CA GLU A 9 -2.11 5.50 14.77
C GLU A 9 -1.24 5.08 13.58
N GLU A 10 -0.78 3.82 13.52
CA GLU A 10 0.02 3.30 12.40
C GLU A 10 -0.76 3.39 11.08
N ARG A 11 -2.07 3.09 11.11
CA ARG A 11 -2.92 3.20 9.92
C ARG A 11 -3.03 4.64 9.44
N VAL A 12 -3.22 5.60 10.35
CA VAL A 12 -3.30 7.03 10.02
C VAL A 12 -1.98 7.52 9.45
N ALA A 13 -0.86 7.22 10.12
CA ALA A 13 0.48 7.60 9.68
C ALA A 13 0.81 7.03 8.29
N LEU A 14 0.43 5.77 8.01
CA LEU A 14 0.59 5.16 6.70
C LEU A 14 -0.23 5.89 5.63
N CYS A 15 -1.50 6.16 5.90
CA CYS A 15 -2.37 6.87 4.96
C CYS A 15 -1.86 8.28 4.65
N GLU A 16 -1.41 9.01 5.67
CA GLU A 16 -0.85 10.37 5.50
C GLU A 16 0.44 10.33 4.68
N TRP A 17 1.34 9.38 4.96
CA TRP A 17 2.58 9.22 4.23
C TRP A 17 2.35 8.84 2.76
N LEU A 18 1.45 7.88 2.48
CA LEU A 18 1.08 7.50 1.11
C LEU A 18 0.51 8.70 0.34
N THR A 19 -0.41 9.44 0.98
CA THR A 19 -1.04 10.64 0.38
C THR A 19 -0.01 11.72 0.08
N ALA A 20 0.96 11.96 0.98
CA ALA A 20 2.04 12.93 0.79
C ALA A 20 2.97 12.57 -0.38
N ASN A 21 3.05 11.29 -0.75
CA ASN A 21 3.77 10.79 -1.91
C ASN A 21 2.89 10.65 -3.17
N GLY A 22 1.65 11.13 -3.12
CA GLY A 22 0.70 11.09 -4.24
C GLY A 22 0.07 9.72 -4.49
N ILE A 23 0.14 8.80 -3.52
CA ILE A 23 -0.47 7.47 -3.59
C ILE A 23 -1.81 7.51 -2.87
N ASP A 24 -2.89 7.06 -3.52
CA ASP A 24 -4.20 6.91 -2.87
C ASP A 24 -4.19 5.67 -1.95
N PRO A 25 -4.27 5.84 -0.61
CA PRO A 25 -4.23 4.72 0.32
C PRO A 25 -5.39 3.74 0.16
N ASN A 26 -6.53 4.14 -0.43
CA ASN A 26 -7.65 3.23 -0.68
C ASN A 26 -7.36 2.21 -1.77
N THR A 27 -6.35 2.50 -2.61
CA THR A 27 -5.88 1.61 -3.66
C THR A 27 -4.80 0.65 -3.19
N VAL A 28 -4.32 0.79 -1.95
CA VAL A 28 -3.25 -0.04 -1.38
C VAL A 28 -3.85 -1.07 -0.41
N PRO A 29 -3.54 -2.38 -0.54
CA PRO A 29 -3.95 -3.37 0.43
C PRO A 29 -3.29 -3.12 1.80
N LEU A 30 -4.07 -3.26 2.88
CA LEU A 30 -3.59 -2.99 4.25
C LEU A 30 -2.39 -3.85 4.68
N HIS A 31 -2.28 -5.07 4.13
CA HIS A 31 -1.21 -6.02 4.42
C HIS A 31 -0.23 -6.16 3.25
N SER A 32 -0.19 -5.20 2.33
CA SER A 32 0.78 -5.22 1.24
C SER A 32 2.19 -4.96 1.76
N GLU A 33 3.17 -5.63 1.15
CA GLU A 33 4.58 -5.36 1.41
C GLU A 33 4.97 -4.00 0.79
N LEU A 34 5.31 -3.05 1.65
CA LEU A 34 5.81 -1.73 1.27
C LEU A 34 7.32 -1.67 1.49
N SER A 35 8.05 -1.18 0.48
CA SER A 35 9.49 -0.96 0.58
C SER A 35 9.92 0.29 -0.16
N ILE A 36 11.08 0.82 0.20
CA ILE A 36 11.70 1.97 -0.47
C ILE A 36 13.07 1.52 -0.96
N VAL A 37 13.31 1.67 -2.26
CA VAL A 37 14.57 1.30 -2.92
C VAL A 37 15.03 2.48 -3.75
N ASP A 38 16.23 3.00 -3.49
CA ASP A 38 16.82 4.14 -4.22
C ASP A 38 15.88 5.37 -4.32
N GLY A 39 15.10 5.64 -3.27
CA GLY A 39 14.14 6.75 -3.26
C GLY A 39 12.84 6.48 -4.02
N VAL A 40 12.55 5.22 -4.36
CA VAL A 40 11.32 4.77 -5.01
C VAL A 40 10.54 3.86 -4.08
N ILE A 41 9.30 4.22 -3.78
CA ILE A 41 8.34 3.40 -3.04
C ILE A 41 7.86 2.29 -3.95
N ARG A 42 7.99 1.04 -3.51
CA ARG A 42 7.45 -0.16 -4.15
C ARG A 42 6.32 -0.70 -3.29
N PHE A 43 5.17 -0.94 -3.89
CA PHE A 43 3.95 -1.37 -3.19
C PHE A 43 3.03 -2.14 -4.13
N GLU A 44 2.06 -2.87 -3.59
CA GLU A 44 0.97 -3.42 -4.40
C GLU A 44 -0.21 -2.46 -4.42
N GLN A 45 -0.84 -2.38 -5.58
CA GLN A 45 -2.03 -1.58 -5.81
C GLN A 45 -3.16 -2.47 -6.33
N TYR A 46 -4.38 -2.27 -5.84
CA TYR A 46 -5.57 -2.89 -6.40
C TYR A 46 -5.75 -2.48 -7.86
N ILE A 47 -6.05 -3.47 -8.71
CA ILE A 47 -6.50 -3.21 -10.07
C ILE A 47 -7.97 -2.84 -9.99
N LEU A 48 -8.30 -1.62 -10.39
CA LEU A 48 -9.67 -1.12 -10.39
C LEU A 48 -10.32 -1.30 -11.78
N THR A 49 -11.65 -1.39 -11.81
CA THR A 49 -12.47 -1.24 -13.02
C THR A 49 -12.57 0.23 -13.41
N ASP A 50 -13.13 0.51 -14.59
CA ASP A 50 -13.42 1.89 -15.03
C ASP A 50 -14.33 2.64 -14.04
N ASP A 51 -15.30 1.94 -13.45
CA ASP A 51 -16.18 2.46 -12.39
C ASP A 51 -15.51 2.59 -11.01
N GLY A 52 -14.22 2.28 -10.87
CA GLY A 52 -13.47 2.40 -9.61
C GLY A 52 -13.65 1.23 -8.62
N HIS A 53 -14.24 0.11 -9.04
CA HIS A 53 -14.39 -1.08 -8.18
C HIS A 53 -13.16 -1.98 -8.26
N LYS A 54 -12.82 -2.69 -7.17
CA LYS A 54 -11.71 -3.65 -7.16
C LYS A 54 -12.03 -4.85 -8.05
N GLN A 55 -11.12 -5.18 -8.97
CA GLN A 55 -11.21 -6.41 -9.75
C GLN A 55 -10.87 -7.61 -8.86
N VAL A 56 -11.45 -8.76 -9.18
CA VAL A 56 -11.16 -10.05 -8.55
C VAL A 56 -10.05 -10.72 -9.35
N ASP A 57 -9.11 -11.35 -8.66
CA ASP A 57 -8.02 -12.08 -9.31
C ASP A 57 -8.59 -13.31 -10.06
N PRO A 58 -8.32 -13.45 -11.39
CA PRO A 58 -8.84 -14.56 -12.18
C PRO A 58 -8.26 -15.92 -11.77
N GLU A 59 -7.04 -15.96 -11.23
CA GLU A 59 -6.38 -17.16 -10.70
C GLU A 59 -6.82 -17.47 -9.26
N HIS A 60 -7.19 -16.42 -8.51
CA HIS A 60 -7.61 -16.51 -7.11
C HIS A 60 -8.94 -15.76 -6.86
N ARG A 61 -10.06 -16.42 -7.14
CA ARG A 61 -11.41 -15.79 -7.12
C ARG A 61 -11.87 -15.25 -5.76
N ASP A 62 -11.18 -15.57 -4.68
CA ASP A 62 -11.47 -15.08 -3.33
C ASP A 62 -10.61 -13.87 -2.94
N THR A 63 -9.72 -13.41 -3.82
CA THR A 63 -8.82 -12.28 -3.56
C THR A 63 -9.02 -11.16 -4.57
N ALA A 64 -8.89 -9.92 -4.10
CA ALA A 64 -8.85 -8.77 -4.99
C ALA A 64 -7.54 -8.77 -5.79
N TRP A 65 -7.64 -8.50 -7.09
CA TRP A 65 -6.50 -8.47 -7.98
C TRP A 65 -5.61 -7.28 -7.67
N THR A 66 -4.31 -7.54 -7.49
CA THR A 66 -3.29 -6.53 -7.24
C THR A 66 -2.24 -6.52 -8.34
N ARG A 67 -1.52 -5.41 -8.45
CA ARG A 67 -0.32 -5.28 -9.28
C ARG A 67 0.78 -4.57 -8.51
N ASN A 68 2.02 -4.85 -8.87
CA ASN A 68 3.15 -4.09 -8.36
C ASN A 68 3.15 -2.69 -8.98
N ALA A 69 3.20 -1.68 -8.13
CA ALA A 69 3.27 -0.27 -8.49
C ALA A 69 4.51 0.36 -7.85
N THR A 70 4.93 1.49 -8.42
CA THR A 70 6.03 2.28 -7.90
C THR A 70 5.69 3.76 -7.91
N ALA A 71 6.19 4.50 -6.94
CA ALA A 71 6.00 5.94 -6.82
C ALA A 71 7.28 6.59 -6.26
N PRO A 72 7.57 7.86 -6.61
CA PRO A 72 8.71 8.57 -6.03
C PRO A 72 8.51 8.81 -4.53
N CYS A 73 9.53 8.53 -3.72
CA CYS A 73 9.56 8.83 -2.30
C CYS A 73 9.97 10.29 -2.09
N THR A 74 8.99 11.19 -2.08
CA THR A 74 9.18 12.62 -1.82
C THR A 74 9.29 12.91 -0.32
N VAL A 75 8.55 12.17 0.50
CA VAL A 75 8.55 12.29 1.97
C VAL A 75 9.01 10.99 2.58
N ALA A 76 9.94 11.06 3.54
CA ALA A 76 10.41 9.88 4.26
C ALA A 76 9.29 9.27 5.13
N PRO A 77 9.22 7.93 5.26
CA PRO A 77 8.23 7.30 6.11
C PRO A 77 8.49 7.64 7.58
N PRO A 78 7.44 7.84 8.40
CA PRO A 78 7.59 7.97 9.83
C PRO A 78 8.16 6.67 10.43
N ALA A 79 8.99 6.82 11.48
CA ALA A 79 9.75 5.71 12.07
C ALA A 79 8.86 4.58 12.64
N GLU A 80 7.61 4.90 12.98
CA GLU A 80 6.61 3.94 13.48
C GLU A 80 6.16 2.91 12.44
N LEU A 81 6.25 3.21 11.14
CA LEU A 81 5.73 2.33 10.07
C LEU A 81 6.65 1.16 9.73
N ASN A 82 7.88 1.11 10.26
CA ASN A 82 8.86 0.03 10.02
C ASN A 82 8.98 -0.39 8.54
N ILE A 83 8.96 0.58 7.62
CA ILE A 83 9.07 0.32 6.18
C ILE A 83 10.51 -0.08 5.84
N ALA A 84 10.67 -1.17 5.08
CA ALA A 84 11.98 -1.62 4.63
C ALA A 84 12.59 -0.61 3.65
N THR A 85 13.73 -0.02 4.03
CA THR A 85 14.54 0.84 3.17
C THR A 85 15.79 0.08 2.75
N THR A 86 15.94 -0.22 1.46
CA THR A 86 17.13 -0.89 0.89
C THR A 86 17.88 0.03 -0.06
#